data_AF-A0A8H8SDG1-F1
#
_entry.id   AF-A0A8H8SDG1-F1
#
_cell.length_a   1.000
_cell.length_b   1.000
_cell.length_c   1.000
_cell.angle_alpha   90.00
_cell.angle_beta   90.00
_cell.angle_gamma   90.00
#
_symmetry.space_group_name_H-M   'P 1'
#
loop_
_entity.id
_entity.type
_entity.pdbx_description
1 polymer ?
#
loop_
_entity_poly.entity_id
_entity_poly.type
_entity_poly.pdbx_seq_one_letter_code
_entity_poly.pdbx_strand_id
1 'polypeptide(L)'
;MEVASDIIPGDIVAVNVQHTRREGLVVGHHYDALGRHIVEVQIDGYPDYYHAWYPQVTRIRRSTVVHAPQRYRQVERHVYW
;
A
#
# COMPACT_ATOMS: atom_id res chain seq x y z
N MET A 1 -8.49 12.68 -14.71
CA MET A 1 -8.01 11.32 -14.39
C MET A 1 -6.63 11.46 -13.78
N GLU A 2 -6.56 11.78 -12.50
CA GLU A 2 -5.30 11.73 -11.72
C GLU A 2 -5.22 10.35 -11.09
N VAL A 3 -4.39 9.45 -11.62
CA VAL A 3 -4.31 8.08 -11.08
C VAL A 3 -2.87 7.57 -10.91
N ALA A 4 -1.83 8.31 -11.30
CA ALA A 4 -0.46 7.76 -11.31
C ALA A 4 0.58 8.53 -10.45
N SER A 5 0.26 9.71 -9.93
CA SER A 5 1.25 10.53 -9.20
C SER A 5 1.41 10.15 -7.73
N ASP A 6 0.41 9.50 -7.12
CA ASP A 6 0.35 9.36 -5.67
C ASP A 6 0.47 7.89 -5.20
N ILE A 7 1.34 7.12 -5.86
CA ILE A 7 1.71 5.79 -5.38
C ILE A 7 2.76 5.96 -4.29
N ILE A 8 2.37 5.70 -3.04
CA ILE A 8 3.25 5.91 -1.88
C ILE A 8 3.66 4.54 -1.34
N PRO A 9 4.91 4.38 -0.84
CA PRO A 9 5.30 3.18 -0.09
C PRO A 9 4.30 2.85 1.02
N GLY A 10 3.89 1.59 1.10
CA GLY A 10 2.85 1.12 2.02
C GLY A 10 1.46 0.93 1.39
N ASP A 11 1.24 1.43 0.17
CA ASP A 11 0.02 1.13 -0.58
C ASP A 11 -0.01 -0.34 -1.02
N ILE A 12 -1.19 -0.95 -1.08
CA ILE A 12 -1.37 -2.29 -1.66
C ILE A 12 -1.82 -2.11 -3.10
N VAL A 13 -1.06 -2.65 -4.04
CA VAL A 13 -1.35 -2.56 -5.47
C VAL A 13 -1.66 -3.93 -6.06
N ALA A 14 -2.56 -3.96 -7.03
CA ALA A 14 -2.79 -5.15 -7.85
C ALA A 14 -1.99 -5.03 -9.16
N VAL A 15 -1.05 -5.94 -9.33
CA VAL A 15 -0.18 -6.06 -10.51
C VAL A 15 -0.55 -7.28 -11.32
N ASN A 16 -0.45 -7.17 -12.64
CA ASN A 16 -0.61 -8.32 -13.55
C ASN A 16 0.76 -8.96 -13.80
N VAL A 17 1.00 -10.11 -13.16
CA VAL A 17 2.24 -10.88 -13.30
C VAL A 17 1.91 -12.16 -14.07
N GLN A 18 2.53 -12.33 -15.24
CA GLN A 18 2.38 -13.55 -16.05
C GLN A 18 0.91 -13.96 -16.27
N HIS A 19 0.07 -13.01 -16.70
CA HIS A 19 -1.37 -13.18 -16.92
C HIS A 19 -2.21 -13.44 -15.65
N THR A 20 -1.60 -13.43 -14.47
CA THR A 20 -2.31 -13.57 -13.19
C THR A 20 -2.29 -12.26 -12.42
N ARG A 21 -3.46 -11.80 -11.97
CA ARG A 21 -3.55 -10.65 -11.08
C ARG A 21 -3.09 -11.06 -9.68
N ARG A 22 -2.08 -10.39 -9.17
CA ARG A 22 -1.57 -10.56 -7.80
C ARG A 22 -1.61 -9.24 -7.05
N GLU A 23 -1.89 -9.31 -5.77
CA GLU A 23 -1.77 -8.17 -4.87
C GLU A 23 -0.35 -8.16 -4.28
N GLY A 24 0.19 -6.97 -4.09
CA GLY A 24 1.49 -6.79 -3.47
C GLY A 24 1.62 -5.43 -2.80
N LEU A 25 2.56 -5.33 -1.88
CA LEU A 25 2.84 -4.12 -1.12
C LEU A 25 3.82 -3.26 -1.91
N VAL A 26 3.53 -1.97 -2.05
CA VAL A 26 4.47 -1.00 -2.61
C VAL A 26 5.58 -0.75 -1.59
N VAL A 27 6.81 -1.03 -1.97
CA VAL A 27 8.01 -0.80 -1.16
C VAL A 27 8.70 0.51 -1.54
N GLY A 28 8.69 0.82 -2.84
CA GLY A 28 9.40 1.96 -3.39
C GLY A 28 8.88 2.35 -4.77
N HIS A 29 9.38 3.47 -5.27
CA HIS A 29 9.17 3.88 -6.65
C HIS A 29 10.35 4.72 -7.13
N HIS A 30 10.66 4.63 -8.42
CA HIS A 30 11.72 5.42 -9.04
C HIS A 30 11.39 5.70 -10.51
N TYR A 31 12.10 6.68 -11.10
CA TYR A 31 12.00 6.96 -12.53
C TYR A 31 13.18 6.34 -13.27
N ASP A 32 12.87 5.63 -14.35
CA ASP A 32 13.88 5.09 -15.26
C ASP A 32 14.48 6.21 -16.15
N ALA A 33 15.58 5.94 -16.86
CA ALA A 33 16.23 6.87 -17.77
C ALA A 33 15.31 7.38 -18.91
N LEU A 34 14.23 6.64 -19.19
CA LEU A 34 13.18 7.00 -20.15
C LEU A 34 12.01 7.78 -19.54
N GLY A 35 12.12 8.21 -18.28
CA GLY A 35 11.08 8.95 -17.56
C GLY A 35 9.85 8.13 -17.17
N ARG A 36 9.94 6.79 -17.24
CA ARG A 36 8.86 5.90 -16.82
C ARG A 36 8.86 5.78 -15.29
N HIS A 37 7.68 5.94 -14.68
CA HIS A 37 7.51 5.71 -13.24
C HIS A 37 7.41 4.20 -12.97
N ILE A 38 8.46 3.65 -12.36
CA ILE A 38 8.55 2.25 -11.95
C ILE A 38 8.21 2.15 -10.47
N VAL A 39 7.33 1.22 -10.13
CA VAL A 39 6.90 0.91 -8.77
C VAL A 39 7.46 -0.44 -8.38
N GLU A 40 8.08 -0.51 -7.22
CA GLU A 40 8.64 -1.72 -6.64
C GLU A 40 7.62 -2.34 -5.71
N VAL A 41 7.17 -3.56 -6.05
CA VAL A 41 6.08 -4.25 -5.38
C VAL A 41 6.59 -5.56 -4.78
N GLN A 42 6.47 -5.70 -3.47
CA GLN A 42 6.68 -6.98 -2.80
C GLN A 42 5.43 -7.85 -2.98
N ILE A 43 5.61 -9.00 -3.63
CA ILE A 43 4.54 -9.98 -3.81
C ILE A 43 4.84 -11.15 -2.89
N ASP A 44 3.79 -11.66 -2.23
CA ASP A 44 3.93 -12.83 -1.38
C ASP A 44 4.35 -14.06 -2.21
N GLY A 45 5.38 -14.76 -1.72
CA GLY A 45 6.01 -15.88 -2.40
C GLY A 45 7.07 -15.54 -3.46
N TYR A 46 7.42 -14.26 -3.66
CA TYR A 46 8.58 -13.87 -4.48
C TYR A 46 9.73 -13.37 -3.58
N PRO A 47 10.97 -13.86 -3.80
CA PRO A 47 12.13 -13.40 -3.03
C PRO A 47 12.56 -11.96 -3.37
N ASP A 48 12.24 -11.50 -4.59
CA ASP A 48 12.65 -10.20 -5.13
C ASP A 48 11.47 -9.25 -5.32
N TYR A 49 11.77 -7.95 -5.40
CA TYR A 49 10.79 -6.90 -5.71
C TYR A 49 10.36 -6.98 -7.18
N TYR A 50 9.05 -6.98 -7.40
CA TYR A 50 8.48 -6.94 -8.73
C TYR A 50 8.42 -5.49 -9.22
N HIS A 51 9.09 -5.21 -10.33
CA HIS A 51 9.10 -3.90 -10.96
C HIS A 51 7.89 -3.77 -11.88
N ALA A 52 6.92 -2.96 -11.48
CA ALA A 52 5.71 -2.71 -12.24
C ALA A 52 5.69 -1.27 -12.75
N TRP A 53 5.21 -1.06 -13.97
CA TRP A 53 4.92 0.26 -14.50
C TRP A 53 3.53 0.25 -15.16
N TYR A 54 2.97 1.42 -15.42
CA TYR A 54 1.69 1.49 -16.14
C TYR A 54 1.82 0.86 -17.55
N PRO A 55 0.92 -0.04 -17.99
CA PRO A 55 -0.41 -0.36 -17.45
C PRO A 55 -0.48 -1.63 -16.58
N GLN A 56 0.65 -2.20 -16.16
CA GLN A 56 0.69 -3.43 -15.37
C GLN A 56 0.10 -3.25 -13.96
N VAL A 57 0.13 -2.01 -13.44
CA VAL A 57 -0.54 -1.62 -12.19
C VAL A 57 -2.00 -1.30 -12.49
N THR A 58 -2.92 -2.09 -11.95
CA THR A 58 -4.35 -2.03 -12.29
C THR A 58 -5.23 -1.44 -11.19
N ARG A 59 -4.79 -1.51 -9.94
CA ARG A 59 -5.53 -0.97 -8.80
C ARG A 59 -4.55 -0.54 -7.72
N ILE A 60 -4.76 0.64 -7.18
CA ILE A 60 -4.06 1.14 -6.00
C ILE A 60 -5.08 1.14 -4.86
N ARG A 61 -4.76 0.45 -3.77
CA ARG A 61 -5.54 0.45 -2.53
C ARG A 61 -4.68 1.05 -1.43
N ARG A 62 -5.01 2.30 -1.07
CA ARG A 62 -4.36 2.98 0.05
C ARG A 62 -4.86 2.40 1.37
N SER A 63 -3.98 1.75 2.10
CA SER A 63 -4.28 1.23 3.44
C SER A 63 -3.96 2.29 4.47
N THR A 64 -4.83 3.30 4.63
CA THR A 64 -4.75 4.19 5.78
C THR A 64 -5.19 3.42 7.02
N VAL A 65 -4.23 3.02 7.87
CA VAL A 65 -4.54 2.55 9.22
C VAL A 65 -5.02 3.78 9.99
N VAL A 66 -6.34 3.97 10.05
CA VAL A 66 -6.93 4.95 10.96
C VAL A 66 -6.81 4.35 12.36
N HIS A 67 -5.80 4.77 13.12
CA HIS A 67 -5.78 4.54 14.56
C HIS A 67 -6.96 5.30 15.16
N ALA A 68 -8.12 4.66 15.25
CA ALA A 68 -9.25 5.22 15.99
C ALA A 68 -8.78 5.42 17.45
N PRO A 69 -8.95 6.62 18.04
CA PRO A 69 -8.54 6.84 19.42
C PRO A 69 -9.28 5.85 20.31
N GLN A 70 -8.51 5.00 20.99
CA GLN A 70 -9.02 4.01 21.92
C GLN A 70 -9.72 4.78 23.06
N ARG A 71 -11.07 4.82 23.04
CA ARG A 71 -11.85 5.48 24.10
C ARG A 71 -11.68 4.68 25.39
N TYR A 72 -10.75 5.09 26.24
CA TYR A 72 -10.63 4.57 27.59
C TYR A 72 -11.84 5.04 28.41
N ARG A 73 -12.66 4.10 28.89
CA ARG A 73 -13.76 4.41 29.82
C ARG A 73 -13.16 4.62 31.20
N GLN A 74 -13.13 5.87 31.66
CA GLN A 74 -12.82 6.17 33.06
C GLN A 74 -14.01 5.70 33.91
N VAL A 75 -13.75 4.80 34.86
CA VAL A 75 -14.74 4.38 35.86
C VAL A 75 -14.37 5.09 37.15
N GLU A 76 -15.11 6.14 37.50
CA GLU A 76 -14.98 6.78 38.80
C GLU A 76 -15.65 5.89 39.87
N ARG A 77 -14.85 5.47 40.85
CA ARG A 77 -15.32 4.67 41.98
C ARG A 77 -15.45 5.56 43.20
N HIS A 78 -16.68 5.94 43.55
CA HIS A 78 -16.95 6.64 44.80
C HIS A 78 -16.99 5.63 45.95
N VAL A 79 -16.09 5.79 46.91
CA VAL A 79 -16.03 4.99 48.13
C VAL A 79 -16.66 5.83 49.24
N TYR A 80 -17.77 5.34 49.79
CA TYR A 80 -18.35 5.88 51.02
C TYR A 80 -17.90 4.98 52.17
N TRP A 81 -17.31 5.60 53.18
CA TRP A 81 -16.97 5.02 54.47
C TRP A 81 -18.20 4.96 55.38
#